data_AF-A0A497I197-F1
#
_entry.id   AF-A0A497I197-F1
#
_cell.length_a   1.000
_cell.length_b   1.000
_cell.length_c   1.000
_cell.angle_alpha   90.00
_cell.angle_beta   90.00
_cell.angle_gamma   90.00
#
_symmetry.space_group_name_H-M   'P 1'
#
loop_
_entity.id
_entity.type
_entity.pdbx_description
1 polymer ?
#
loop_
_entity_poly.entity_id
_entity_poly.type
_entity_poly.pdbx_seq_one_letter_code
_entity_poly.pdbx_strand_id
1 'polypeptide(L)'
;MRQNFYCGRSAVELRGDSTGLWISFAKRRKDAPSVGFVEKGTKVYDWENRQAFKLDLSEGLLLRKWLMESLEYWKKKENYKRSFIHKWQNGQNFLYLQVYTGKDDKGDKSYIVLRNIKVSEDSGEKSQINFIFGDEKDVLLFSEFLRAYPLLVWKQEWDENLNRTSTETESGSGSDEGDDIDFEEDIPF
;
A
#
# COMPACT_ATOMS: atom_id res chain seq x y z
N MET A 1 0.39 -2.97 8.73
CA MET A 1 -0.62 -1.88 8.74
C MET A 1 -1.65 -2.11 7.63
N ARG A 2 -2.95 -1.80 7.83
CA ARG A 2 -4.00 -1.98 6.81
C ARG A 2 -4.95 -0.77 6.78
N GLN A 3 -5.30 -0.30 5.58
CA GLN A 3 -6.28 0.78 5.37
C GLN A 3 -7.12 0.48 4.13
N ASN A 4 -8.44 0.69 4.23
CA ASN A 4 -9.36 0.50 3.11
C ASN A 4 -9.94 1.83 2.63
N PHE A 5 -10.10 1.94 1.32
CA PHE A 5 -10.70 3.06 0.59
C PHE A 5 -11.84 2.53 -0.26
N TYR A 6 -12.95 3.26 -0.34
CA TYR A 6 -14.18 2.79 -0.98
C TYR A 6 -14.72 3.89 -1.89
N CYS A 7 -14.94 3.58 -3.17
CA CYS A 7 -15.54 4.54 -4.10
C CYS A 7 -16.42 3.84 -5.13
N GLY A 8 -17.74 4.05 -5.01
CA GLY A 8 -18.73 3.57 -5.97
C GLY A 8 -18.70 2.06 -6.21
N ARG A 9 -18.10 1.65 -7.34
CA ARG A 9 -18.06 0.27 -7.84
C ARG A 9 -16.79 -0.48 -7.48
N SER A 10 -15.84 0.15 -6.80
CA SER A 10 -14.57 -0.48 -6.42
C SER A 10 -14.10 -0.05 -5.03
N ALA A 11 -13.20 -0.85 -4.48
CA ALA A 11 -12.49 -0.57 -3.25
C ALA A 11 -11.01 -0.88 -3.43
N VAL A 12 -10.18 -0.17 -2.68
CA VAL A 12 -8.74 -0.42 -2.58
C VAL A 12 -8.38 -0.65 -1.13
N GLU A 13 -7.63 -1.72 -0.89
CA GLU A 13 -6.97 -1.98 0.37
C GLU A 13 -5.47 -1.75 0.20
N LEU A 14 -4.91 -0.97 1.12
CA LEU A 14 -3.48 -0.86 1.31
C LEU A 14 -3.08 -1.69 2.52
N ARG A 15 -2.09 -2.56 2.33
CA ARG A 15 -1.48 -3.32 3.41
C ARG A 15 0.04 -3.27 3.28
N GLY A 16 0.68 -2.61 4.24
CA GLY A 16 2.14 -2.59 4.35
C GLY A 16 2.62 -3.58 5.39
N ASP A 17 3.65 -4.34 5.05
CA ASP A 17 4.45 -5.22 5.91
C ASP A 17 5.93 -5.14 5.54
N SER A 18 6.82 -5.83 6.28
CA SER A 18 8.26 -5.88 6.01
C SER A 18 8.62 -6.42 4.62
N THR A 19 7.70 -7.13 3.97
CA THR A 19 7.93 -7.67 2.63
C THR A 19 7.53 -6.68 1.53
N GLY A 20 6.81 -5.61 1.84
CA GLY A 20 6.41 -4.55 0.91
C GLY A 20 5.01 -4.01 1.11
N LEU A 21 4.56 -3.24 0.13
CA LEU A 21 3.23 -2.62 0.08
C LEU A 21 2.33 -3.37 -0.88
N TRP A 22 1.26 -3.95 -0.36
CA TRP A 22 0.19 -4.58 -1.12
C TRP A 22 -0.92 -3.59 -1.38
N ILE A 23 -1.28 -3.44 -2.66
CA ILE A 23 -2.44 -2.68 -3.12
C ILE A 23 -3.44 -3.68 -3.70
N SER A 24 -4.51 -3.94 -2.99
CA SER A 24 -5.54 -4.88 -3.41
C SER A 24 -6.80 -4.16 -3.88
N PHE A 25 -7.33 -4.55 -5.02
CA PHE A 25 -8.49 -3.98 -5.67
C PHE A 25 -9.63 -4.98 -5.64
N ALA A 26 -10.79 -4.55 -5.17
CA ALA A 26 -12.02 -5.35 -5.21
C ALA A 26 -13.12 -4.62 -5.96
N LYS A 27 -13.92 -5.38 -6.72
CA LYS A 27 -15.16 -4.86 -7.33
C LYS A 27 -16.30 -4.98 -6.32
N ARG A 28 -17.24 -4.05 -6.36
CA ARG A 28 -18.52 -4.20 -5.65
C ARG A 28 -19.26 -5.41 -6.21
N ARG A 29 -19.84 -6.23 -5.34
CA ARG A 29 -20.65 -7.38 -5.75
C ARG A 29 -21.91 -6.92 -6.50
N LYS A 30 -22.35 -7.69 -7.51
CA LYS A 30 -23.49 -7.32 -8.40
C LYS A 30 -24.84 -7.30 -7.66
N ASP A 31 -24.97 -8.11 -6.62
CA ASP A 31 -26.13 -8.31 -5.77
C ASP A 31 -26.14 -7.38 -4.54
N ALA A 32 -25.11 -6.53 -4.36
CA ALA A 32 -25.07 -5.58 -3.26
C ALA A 32 -26.17 -4.51 -3.45
N PRO A 33 -27.05 -4.29 -2.45
CA PRO A 33 -28.18 -3.37 -2.56
C PRO A 33 -27.72 -1.96 -2.94
N SER A 34 -28.42 -1.32 -3.88
CA SER A 34 -28.00 -0.07 -4.54
C SER A 34 -28.16 1.18 -3.68
N VAL A 35 -28.91 1.13 -2.57
CA VAL A 35 -29.23 2.30 -1.74
C VAL A 35 -29.34 1.90 -0.27
N GLY A 36 -28.75 2.70 0.61
CA GLY A 36 -28.74 2.52 2.06
C GLY A 36 -27.31 2.58 2.60
N PHE A 37 -27.10 3.30 3.70
CA PHE A 37 -25.85 3.25 4.46
C PHE A 37 -25.61 1.80 4.92
N VAL A 38 -24.95 1.01 4.07
CA VAL A 38 -24.49 -0.33 4.45
C VAL A 38 -23.21 -0.12 5.24
N GLU A 39 -23.25 -0.56 6.49
CA GLU A 39 -22.14 -0.64 7.43
C GLU A 39 -20.82 -0.96 6.71
N LYS A 40 -19.80 -0.11 6.92
CA LYS A 40 -18.46 -0.24 6.33
C LYS A 40 -17.91 -1.64 6.63
N GLY A 41 -18.06 -2.57 5.70
CA GLY A 41 -17.78 -3.98 5.93
C GLY A 41 -17.42 -4.77 4.68
N THR A 42 -16.59 -5.78 4.89
CA THR A 42 -15.98 -6.73 3.94
C THR A 42 -16.98 -7.44 3.01
N LYS A 43 -18.29 -7.42 3.31
CA LYS A 43 -19.34 -8.17 2.59
C LYS A 43 -19.82 -7.54 1.28
N VAL A 44 -19.60 -6.23 1.08
CA VAL A 44 -20.11 -5.49 -0.10
C VAL A 44 -19.18 -5.63 -1.32
N TYR A 45 -17.89 -5.84 -1.07
CA TYR A 45 -16.87 -5.91 -2.11
C TYR A 45 -16.33 -7.33 -2.20
N ASP A 46 -16.08 -7.78 -3.43
CA ASP A 46 -15.57 -9.11 -3.72
C ASP A 46 -14.06 -9.17 -3.45
N TRP A 47 -13.70 -9.23 -2.17
CA TRP A 47 -12.31 -9.35 -1.71
C TRP A 47 -11.73 -10.76 -1.92
N GLU A 48 -12.58 -11.76 -2.12
CA GLU A 48 -12.18 -13.13 -2.45
C GLU A 48 -11.55 -13.15 -3.85
N ASN A 49 -12.16 -12.46 -4.81
CA ASN A 49 -11.63 -12.32 -6.17
C ASN A 49 -10.86 -11.00 -6.40
N ARG A 50 -10.23 -10.46 -5.35
CA ARG A 50 -9.45 -9.21 -5.46
C ARG A 50 -8.24 -9.37 -6.38
N GLN A 51 -7.85 -8.28 -7.03
CA GLN A 51 -6.58 -8.19 -7.75
C GLN A 51 -5.57 -7.48 -6.88
N ALA A 52 -4.40 -8.07 -6.66
CA ALA A 52 -3.35 -7.48 -5.82
C ALA A 52 -2.14 -7.08 -6.66
N PHE A 53 -1.58 -5.93 -6.36
CA PHE A 53 -0.30 -5.47 -6.87
C PHE A 53 0.64 -5.25 -5.68
N LYS A 54 1.84 -5.82 -5.74
CA LYS A 54 2.86 -5.62 -4.72
C LYS A 54 3.90 -4.62 -5.23
N LEU A 55 4.15 -3.60 -4.42
CA LEU A 55 5.24 -2.64 -4.56
C LEU A 55 6.28 -2.91 -3.47
N ASP A 56 7.56 -2.72 -3.79
CA ASP A 56 8.58 -2.63 -2.75
C ASP A 56 8.51 -1.28 -2.00
N LEU A 57 9.39 -1.12 -0.99
CA LEU A 57 9.42 0.07 -0.14
C LEU A 57 9.64 1.36 -0.95
N SER A 58 10.58 1.32 -1.89
CA SER A 58 10.98 2.45 -2.72
C SER A 58 9.89 2.81 -3.72
N GLU A 59 9.25 1.80 -4.31
CA GLU A 59 8.15 1.95 -5.24
C GLU A 59 6.91 2.53 -4.56
N GLY A 60 6.61 2.16 -3.31
CA GLY A 60 5.54 2.77 -2.53
C GLY A 60 5.76 4.26 -2.24
N LEU A 61 7.02 4.66 -1.98
CA LEU A 61 7.38 6.07 -1.83
C LEU A 61 7.30 6.83 -3.16
N LEU A 62 7.70 6.20 -4.27
CA LEU A 62 7.53 6.77 -5.61
C LEU A 62 6.05 6.94 -5.95
N LEU A 63 5.20 5.96 -5.64
CA LEU A 63 3.75 6.08 -5.81
C LEU A 63 3.22 7.30 -5.05
N ARG A 64 3.68 7.53 -3.82
CA ARG A 64 3.29 8.73 -3.03
C ARG A 64 3.66 10.01 -3.76
N LYS A 65 4.91 10.12 -4.22
CA LYS A 65 5.38 11.30 -4.95
C LYS A 65 4.49 11.56 -6.17
N TRP A 66 4.27 10.55 -6.99
CA TRP A 66 3.44 10.67 -8.19
C TRP A 66 1.98 10.96 -7.89
N LEU A 67 1.45 10.47 -6.75
CA LEU A 67 0.10 10.79 -6.29
C LEU A 67 -0.03 12.27 -5.92
N MET A 68 0.97 12.84 -5.24
CA MET A 68 0.98 14.26 -4.90
C MET A 68 1.14 15.16 -6.13
N GLU A 69 1.99 14.77 -7.09
CA GLU A 69 2.10 15.48 -8.37
C GLU A 69 0.80 15.39 -9.19
N SER A 70 0.13 14.22 -9.17
CA SER A 70 -1.19 14.04 -9.78
C SER A 70 -2.24 14.96 -9.16
N LEU A 71 -2.20 15.15 -7.83
CA LEU A 71 -3.09 16.04 -7.10
C LEU A 71 -2.84 17.51 -7.46
N GLU A 72 -1.57 17.93 -7.49
CA GLU A 72 -1.20 19.28 -7.89
C GLU A 72 -1.64 19.58 -9.33
N TYR A 73 -1.42 18.62 -10.24
CA TYR A 73 -1.88 18.71 -11.63
C TYR A 73 -3.41 18.79 -11.71
N TRP A 74 -4.14 17.96 -10.96
CA TRP A 74 -5.60 17.96 -10.88
C TRP A 74 -6.16 19.32 -10.40
N LYS A 75 -5.49 19.95 -9.43
CA LYS A 75 -5.88 21.26 -8.89
C LYS A 75 -5.64 22.42 -9.86
N LYS A 76 -4.55 22.37 -10.62
CA LYS A 76 -4.18 23.47 -11.53
C LYS A 76 -5.18 23.67 -12.66
N LYS A 77 -5.96 22.66 -13.06
CA LYS A 77 -6.98 22.68 -14.16
C LYS A 77 -6.47 23.21 -15.52
N GLU A 78 -5.21 23.64 -15.62
CA GLU A 78 -4.60 24.24 -16.78
C GLU A 78 -4.09 23.13 -17.71
N ASN A 79 -4.79 23.01 -18.84
CA ASN A 79 -4.49 22.12 -19.97
C ASN A 79 -4.77 20.63 -19.74
N TYR A 80 -6.07 20.30 -19.76
CA TYR A 80 -6.72 18.99 -19.91
C TYR A 80 -6.32 18.16 -21.16
N LYS A 81 -5.10 18.29 -21.68
CA LYS A 81 -4.61 17.64 -22.91
C LYS A 81 -3.46 16.65 -22.70
N ARG A 82 -2.86 16.57 -21.50
CA ARG A 82 -1.77 15.63 -21.21
C ARG A 82 -2.14 14.77 -20.01
N SER A 83 -2.51 13.52 -20.28
CA SER A 83 -2.69 12.50 -19.26
C SER A 83 -1.38 12.32 -18.49
N PHE A 84 -1.37 12.64 -17.19
CA PHE A 84 -0.29 12.23 -16.30
C PHE A 84 -0.46 10.73 -16.06
N ILE A 85 0.50 9.89 -16.48
CA ILE A 85 0.41 8.43 -16.37
C ILE A 85 1.72 7.87 -15.83
N HIS A 86 1.65 7.20 -14.69
CA HIS A 86 2.73 6.36 -14.17
C HIS A 86 2.32 4.90 -14.20
N LYS A 87 3.28 4.02 -14.50
CA LYS A 87 3.07 2.59 -14.69
C LYS A 87 4.08 1.80 -13.87
N TRP A 88 3.60 0.79 -13.17
CA TRP A 88 4.39 -0.27 -12.57
C TRP A 88 3.96 -1.61 -13.17
N GLN A 89 4.89 -2.57 -13.21
CA GLN A 89 4.65 -3.91 -13.72
C GLN A 89 5.21 -4.93 -12.73
N ASN A 90 4.42 -5.96 -12.42
CA ASN A 90 4.82 -7.08 -11.59
C ASN A 90 4.22 -8.37 -12.17
N GLY A 91 5.05 -9.12 -12.90
CA GLY A 91 4.62 -10.26 -13.70
C GLY A 91 3.52 -9.86 -14.69
N GLN A 92 2.37 -10.52 -14.58
CA GLN A 92 1.14 -10.28 -15.35
C GLN A 92 0.34 -9.05 -14.94
N ASN A 93 0.68 -8.43 -13.82
CA ASN A 93 -0.08 -7.33 -13.25
C ASN A 93 0.58 -6.00 -13.63
N PHE A 94 -0.27 -5.01 -13.89
CA PHE A 94 0.12 -3.64 -14.18
C PHE A 94 -0.66 -2.70 -13.29
N LEU A 95 0.04 -1.81 -12.61
CA LEU A 95 -0.56 -0.72 -11.85
C LEU A 95 -0.35 0.58 -12.60
N TYR A 96 -1.41 1.34 -12.79
CA TYR A 96 -1.37 2.66 -13.40
C TYR A 96 -1.91 3.70 -12.43
N LEU A 97 -1.19 4.80 -12.27
CA LEU A 97 -1.71 6.03 -11.68
C LEU A 97 -1.94 7.02 -12.81
N GLN A 98 -3.18 7.47 -12.99
CA GLN A 98 -3.56 8.35 -14.08
C GLN A 98 -4.43 9.50 -13.61
N VAL A 99 -4.13 10.73 -14.04
CA VAL A 99 -5.12 11.82 -13.98
C VAL A 99 -5.96 11.77 -15.25
N TYR A 100 -7.24 11.48 -15.11
CA TYR A 100 -8.20 11.58 -16.20
C TYR A 100 -8.84 12.96 -16.20
N THR A 101 -8.99 13.53 -17.39
CA THR A 101 -9.63 14.81 -17.61
C THR A 101 -10.50 14.69 -18.86
N GLY A 102 -11.79 14.94 -18.73
CA GLY A 102 -12.74 14.83 -19.84
C GLY A 102 -13.96 15.71 -19.64
N LYS A 103 -14.79 15.80 -20.67
CA LYS A 103 -16.11 16.42 -20.60
C LYS A 103 -17.17 15.33 -20.52
N ASP A 104 -18.12 15.48 -19.61
CA ASP A 104 -19.38 14.75 -19.66
C ASP A 104 -20.56 15.72 -19.80
N ASP A 105 -21.77 15.18 -19.86
CA ASP A 105 -23.01 15.95 -20.01
C ASP A 105 -23.24 16.95 -18.84
N LYS A 106 -22.42 16.89 -17.77
CA LYS A 106 -22.46 17.76 -16.59
C LYS A 106 -21.26 18.72 -16.51
N GLY A 107 -20.39 18.74 -17.52
CA GLY A 107 -19.27 19.68 -17.63
C GLY A 107 -17.89 19.01 -17.64
N ASP A 108 -16.85 19.80 -17.35
CA ASP A 108 -15.48 19.30 -17.22
C ASP A 108 -15.35 18.45 -15.93
N LYS A 109 -15.02 17.18 -16.09
CA LYS A 109 -14.68 16.26 -15.00
C LYS A 109 -13.22 15.88 -15.06
N SER A 110 -12.55 16.03 -13.92
CA SER A 110 -11.21 15.52 -13.71
C SER A 110 -11.18 14.64 -12.47
N TYR A 111 -10.50 13.50 -12.55
CA TYR A 111 -10.36 12.58 -11.42
C TYR A 111 -9.05 11.82 -11.50
N ILE A 112 -8.50 11.48 -10.34
CA ILE A 112 -7.31 10.63 -10.23
C ILE A 112 -7.78 9.18 -10.19
N VAL A 113 -7.14 8.33 -10.99
CA VAL A 113 -7.44 6.91 -11.13
C VAL A 113 -6.22 6.10 -10.75
N LEU A 114 -6.41 5.15 -9.85
CA LEU A 114 -5.51 4.04 -9.67
C LEU A 114 -6.11 2.81 -10.35
N ARG A 115 -5.46 2.28 -11.38
CA ARG A 115 -5.94 1.17 -12.19
C ARG A 115 -5.03 -0.02 -12.03
N ASN A 116 -5.61 -1.18 -11.77
CA ASN A 116 -4.93 -2.46 -11.88
C ASN A 116 -5.43 -3.22 -13.13
N ILE A 117 -4.49 -3.75 -13.90
CA ILE A 117 -4.75 -4.61 -15.05
C ILE A 117 -3.99 -5.92 -14.82
N LYS A 118 -4.69 -7.04 -14.84
CA LYS A 118 -4.10 -8.38 -14.84
C LYS A 118 -4.33 -9.03 -16.20
N VAL A 119 -3.27 -9.57 -16.79
CA VAL A 119 -3.29 -10.27 -18.08
C VAL A 119 -3.11 -11.76 -17.83
N SER A 120 -4.09 -12.59 -18.24
CA SER A 120 -4.00 -14.05 -18.14
C SER A 120 -2.87 -14.58 -19.03
N GLU A 121 -1.98 -15.43 -18.50
CA GLU A 121 -0.94 -16.11 -19.29
C GLU A 121 -1.54 -17.03 -20.35
N ASP A 122 -2.58 -17.78 -19.97
CA ASP A 122 -3.14 -18.84 -20.81
C ASP A 122 -4.00 -18.30 -21.95
N SER A 123 -4.80 -17.27 -21.67
CA SER A 123 -5.80 -16.75 -22.61
C SER A 123 -5.47 -15.37 -23.19
N GLY A 124 -4.47 -14.67 -22.62
CA GLY A 124 -4.22 -13.25 -22.93
C GLY A 124 -5.32 -12.30 -22.49
N GLU A 125 -6.39 -12.81 -21.85
CA GLU A 125 -7.52 -12.01 -21.41
C GLU A 125 -7.10 -10.99 -20.36
N LYS A 126 -7.60 -9.76 -20.52
CA LYS A 126 -7.32 -8.65 -19.61
C LYS A 126 -8.48 -8.46 -18.66
N SER A 127 -8.19 -8.54 -17.37
CA SER A 127 -9.11 -8.14 -16.31
C SER A 127 -8.62 -6.82 -15.72
N GLN A 128 -9.56 -5.89 -15.50
CA GLN A 128 -9.24 -4.54 -15.03
C GLN A 128 -10.14 -4.14 -13.86
N ILE A 129 -9.54 -3.48 -12.87
CA ILE A 129 -10.24 -2.76 -11.79
C ILE A 129 -9.69 -1.34 -11.71
N ASN A 130 -10.58 -0.35 -11.81
CA ASN A 130 -10.26 1.05 -11.57
C ASN A 130 -10.73 1.44 -10.18
N PHE A 131 -9.90 2.12 -9.42
CA PHE A 131 -10.26 2.89 -8.25
C PHE A 131 -10.16 4.37 -8.57
N ILE A 132 -11.22 5.11 -8.30
CA ILE A 132 -11.30 6.54 -8.55
C ILE A 132 -11.29 7.24 -7.20
N PHE A 133 -10.36 8.16 -7.00
CA PHE A 133 -10.37 9.00 -5.80
C PHE A 133 -11.58 9.94 -5.86
N GLY A 134 -12.42 9.91 -4.82
CA GLY A 134 -13.68 10.65 -4.82
C GLY A 134 -13.47 12.15 -4.64
N ASP A 135 -12.47 12.52 -3.85
CA ASP A 135 -12.09 13.90 -3.59
C ASP A 135 -10.60 14.04 -3.21
N GLU A 136 -10.18 15.27 -2.90
CA GLU A 136 -8.84 15.58 -2.42
C GLU A 136 -8.47 14.84 -1.12
N LYS A 137 -9.43 14.67 -0.21
CA LYS A 137 -9.17 14.08 1.11
C LYS A 137 -8.80 12.61 0.97
N ASP A 138 -9.44 11.89 0.05
CA ASP A 138 -9.10 10.50 -0.26
C ASP A 138 -7.63 10.38 -0.73
N VAL A 139 -7.20 11.30 -1.59
CA VAL A 139 -5.83 11.33 -2.13
C VAL A 139 -4.82 11.61 -1.02
N LEU A 140 -5.10 12.59 -0.17
CA LEU A 140 -4.24 12.95 0.96
C LEU A 140 -4.16 11.81 1.97
N LEU A 141 -5.29 11.17 2.33
CA LEU A 141 -5.30 10.05 3.27
C LEU A 141 -4.51 8.85 2.72
N PHE A 142 -4.64 8.57 1.42
CA PHE A 142 -3.84 7.55 0.75
C PHE A 142 -2.34 7.89 0.78
N SER A 143 -1.99 9.14 0.47
CA SER A 143 -0.60 9.63 0.52
C SER A 143 0.00 9.54 1.92
N GLU A 144 -0.77 9.84 2.95
CA GLU A 144 -0.33 9.74 4.34
C GLU A 144 -0.08 8.30 4.76
N PHE A 145 -0.90 7.35 4.32
CA PHE A 145 -0.60 5.93 4.50
C PHE A 145 0.75 5.57 3.87
N LEU A 146 0.97 5.97 2.61
CA LEU A 146 2.22 5.72 1.91
C LEU A 146 3.43 6.38 2.58
N ARG A 147 3.23 7.50 3.27
CA ARG A 147 4.28 8.19 4.03
C ARG A 147 4.63 7.43 5.31
N ALA A 148 3.61 6.93 6.01
CA ALA A 148 3.76 6.37 7.34
C ALA A 148 4.24 4.92 7.34
N TYR A 149 3.89 4.13 6.31
CA TYR A 149 4.16 2.69 6.35
C TYR A 149 5.64 2.29 6.49
N PRO A 150 6.65 2.98 5.89
CA PRO A 150 8.05 2.58 6.03
C PRO A 150 8.53 2.69 7.48
N LEU A 151 8.12 3.74 8.18
CA LEU A 151 8.47 3.98 9.59
C LEU A 151 7.87 2.92 10.50
N LEU A 152 6.65 2.47 10.17
CA LEU A 152 5.95 1.45 10.95
C LEU A 152 6.51 0.05 10.70
N VAL A 153 6.95 -0.24 9.47
CA VAL A 153 7.69 -1.47 9.15
C VAL A 153 9.01 -1.50 9.92
N TRP A 154 9.79 -0.42 9.87
CA TRP A 154 11.05 -0.33 10.59
C TRP A 154 10.87 -0.53 12.11
N LYS A 155 9.83 0.08 12.70
CA LYS A 155 9.51 -0.12 14.11
C LYS A 155 9.19 -1.59 14.43
N GLN A 156 8.42 -2.26 13.57
CA GLN A 156 8.06 -3.66 13.78
C GLN A 156 9.31 -4.56 13.75
N GLU A 157 10.20 -4.36 12.78
CA GLU A 157 11.47 -5.10 12.70
C GLU A 157 12.37 -4.85 13.92
N TRP A 158 12.40 -3.61 14.41
CA TRP A 158 13.13 -3.25 15.63
C TRP A 158 12.57 -3.98 16.87
N ASP A 159 11.25 -3.98 17.06
CA ASP A 159 10.59 -4.63 18.19
C ASP A 159 10.77 -6.17 18.12
N GLU A 160 10.72 -6.77 16.93
CA GLU A 160 10.99 -8.20 16.72
C GLU A 160 12.43 -8.57 17.05
N ASN A 161 13.41 -7.74 16.65
CA ASN A 161 14.82 -7.98 16.97
C ASN A 161 15.10 -7.86 18.48
N LEU A 162 14.54 -6.85 19.15
CA LEU A 162 14.64 -6.69 20.61
C LEU A 162 14.14 -7.94 21.35
N ASN A 163 12.96 -8.43 20.97
CA ASN A 163 12.37 -9.61 21.60
C ASN A 163 13.21 -10.88 21.39
N ARG A 164 13.81 -11.05 20.20
CA ARG A 164 14.71 -12.18 19.92
C ARG A 164 15.95 -12.15 20.81
N THR A 165 16.58 -10.99 20.93
CA THR A 165 17.76 -10.80 21.79
C THR A 165 17.44 -11.07 23.26
N SER A 166 16.24 -10.70 23.74
CA SER A 166 15.79 -10.99 25.12
C SER A 166 15.54 -12.48 25.38
N THR A 167 14.95 -13.22 24.43
CA THR A 167 14.75 -14.68 24.57
C THR A 167 16.04 -15.49 24.51
N GLU A 168 17.05 -15.01 23.76
CA GLU A 168 18.37 -15.65 23.72
C GLU A 168 19.17 -15.43 25.02
N THR A 169 18.94 -14.32 25.74
CA THR A 169 19.58 -14.06 27.03
C THR A 169 18.94 -14.85 28.18
N GLU A 170 17.63 -15.12 28.17
CA GLU A 170 16.98 -15.95 29.20
C GLU A 170 17.26 -17.46 29.05
N SER A 171 17.72 -17.90 27.88
CA SER A 171 18.09 -19.30 27.61
C SER A 171 19.54 -19.64 28.02
N GLY A 172 20.32 -18.65 28.48
CA GLY A 172 21.73 -18.78 28.84
C GLY A 172 22.02 -18.83 30.35
N SER A 173 21.15 -19.45 31.15
CA SER A 173 21.40 -19.72 32.58
C SER A 173 21.57 -21.23 32.84
N GLY A 174 22.57 -21.82 32.20
CA GLY A 174 23.05 -23.17 32.48
C GLY A 174 24.42 -23.11 33.15
N SER A 175 24.44 -23.24 34.48
CA SER A 175 25.57 -23.65 35.35
C SER A 175 26.99 -23.23 34.92
N ASP A 176 27.49 -22.11 35.44
CA ASP A 176 28.93 -21.86 35.57
C ASP A 176 29.38 -22.48 36.91
N GLU A 177 29.86 -23.71 36.85
CA GLU A 177 30.74 -24.26 37.88
C GLU A 177 32.07 -23.51 37.81
N GLY A 178 32.55 -23.07 38.97
CA GLY A 178 33.68 -22.17 39.10
C GLY A 178 34.97 -22.72 38.50
N ASP A 179 35.62 -21.87 37.71
CA ASP A 179 37.06 -21.89 37.56
C ASP A 179 37.61 -20.62 38.23
N ASP A 180 38.35 -20.82 39.32
CA ASP A 180 39.15 -19.80 39.99
C ASP A 180 40.19 -19.24 39.00
N ILE A 181 40.02 -18.00 38.57
CA ILE A 181 41.02 -17.27 37.78
C ILE A 181 41.83 -16.42 38.75
N ASP A 182 43.03 -16.89 39.10
CA ASP A 182 44.05 -16.11 39.79
C ASP A 182 44.46 -14.91 38.92
N PHE A 183 44.16 -13.70 39.40
CA PHE A 183 44.73 -12.47 38.89
C PHE A 183 46.04 -12.19 39.61
N GLU A 184 47.17 -12.60 39.04
CA GLU A 184 48.45 -11.96 39.35
C GLU A 184 48.49 -10.60 38.64
N GLU A 185 48.44 -9.55 39.46
CA GLU A 185 48.70 -8.16 39.07
C GLU A 185 50.16 -8.02 38.60
N ASP A 186 50.37 -7.56 37.38
CA ASP A 186 51.60 -6.87 36.99
C ASP A 186 51.26 -5.78 35.96
N ILE A 187 51.11 -4.54 36.44
CA ILE A 187 51.02 -3.34 35.62
C ILE A 187 52.25 -2.46 35.93
N PRO A 188 53.20 -2.25 35.01
CA PRO A 188 54.29 -1.31 35.23
C PRO A 188 53.85 0.14 34.96
N PHE A 189 54.33 1.05 35.80
CA PHE A 189 54.26 2.51 35.64
C PHE A 189 55.17 3.02 34.52
#